data_AF-A0A7X7WSZ5-F1
#
_entry.id   AF-A0A7X7WSZ5-F1
#
_cell.length_a   1.000
_cell.length_b   1.000
_cell.length_c   1.000
_cell.angle_alpha   90.00
_cell.angle_beta   90.00
_cell.angle_gamma   90.00
#
_symmetry.space_group_name_H-M   'P 1'
#
loop_
_entity.id
_entity.type
_entity.pdbx_description
1 polymer ?
#
loop_
_entity_poly.entity_id
_entity_poly.type
_entity_poly.pdbx_seq_one_letter_code
_entity_poly.pdbx_strand_id
1 'polypeptide(L)'
;MYKEQDVDIIVIGAGHAGCEAALAAARLGFETILFTINLDTIAQLSCNPAIGGLAKGHLVREIDALGGEMAKITDRSGIQFRMLNLSKGPAVWSLRAQADRALYRTFMKQVLEEQPRLQVKQAMVERIEVQDGCISGVVTSLGVFYGARAVIVTTGTFLKGLMHIGMESFQAGRAGEFPSINLSDSLKSIGFQLGRLKTGTPPRIDAKSIDFGRLAPQHGDEPPVPFSYSTERITNPQLPCYITYTNQKTHDIIRG
;
A
#
# COMPACT_ATOMS: atom_id res chain seq x y z
N MET A 1 -14.75 27.46 12.94
CA MET A 1 -13.87 26.43 12.34
C MET A 1 -12.75 27.15 11.64
N TYR A 2 -11.49 26.87 11.98
CA TYR A 2 -10.36 27.51 11.31
C TYR A 2 -10.12 26.82 9.96
N LYS A 3 -10.07 27.60 8.89
CA LYS A 3 -9.81 27.14 7.52
C LYS A 3 -8.35 27.43 7.17
N GLU A 4 -7.62 26.39 6.77
CA GLU A 4 -6.21 26.53 6.38
C GLU A 4 -6.07 26.95 4.92
N GLN A 5 -6.60 26.14 3.99
CA GLN A 5 -6.47 26.36 2.54
C GLN A 5 -7.57 25.64 1.75
N ASP A 6 -7.76 26.05 0.49
CA ASP A 6 -8.56 25.35 -0.52
C ASP A 6 -7.64 24.67 -1.53
N VAL A 7 -8.02 23.47 -1.96
CA VAL A 7 -7.35 22.72 -3.04
C VAL A 7 -8.39 22.08 -3.95
N ASP A 8 -7.97 21.53 -5.09
CA ASP A 8 -8.89 20.85 -5.99
C ASP A 8 -9.25 19.46 -5.44
N ILE A 9 -8.23 18.68 -5.05
CA ILE A 9 -8.39 17.28 -4.67
C ILE A 9 -7.73 17.01 -3.31
N ILE A 10 -8.46 16.35 -2.43
CA ILE A 10 -7.91 15.78 -1.19
C ILE A 10 -7.90 14.27 -1.28
N VAL A 11 -6.77 13.65 -0.97
CA VAL A 11 -6.62 12.18 -0.86
C VAL A 11 -6.39 11.82 0.60
N ILE A 12 -7.22 10.94 1.17
CA ILE A 12 -7.15 10.51 2.56
C ILE A 12 -6.51 9.12 2.63
N GLY A 13 -5.26 9.07 3.07
CA GLY A 13 -4.51 7.86 3.37
C GLY A 13 -3.46 7.55 2.32
N ALA A 14 -2.18 7.68 2.69
CA ALA A 14 -1.03 7.40 1.82
C ALA A 14 -0.65 5.92 1.73
N GLY A 15 -1.64 5.04 1.57
CA GLY A 15 -1.42 3.66 1.14
C GLY A 15 -1.18 3.57 -0.38
N HIS A 16 -1.02 2.37 -0.91
CA HIS A 16 -0.76 2.15 -2.35
C HIS A 16 -1.77 2.87 -3.27
N ALA A 17 -3.07 2.78 -2.96
CA ALA A 17 -4.11 3.44 -3.73
C ALA A 17 -4.03 4.98 -3.62
N GLY A 18 -3.78 5.50 -2.43
CA GLY A 18 -3.68 6.95 -2.21
C GLY A 18 -2.47 7.58 -2.87
N CYS A 19 -1.35 6.85 -2.94
CA CYS A 19 -0.15 7.33 -3.63
C CYS A 19 -0.43 7.52 -5.12
N GLU A 20 -0.96 6.49 -5.80
CA GLU A 20 -1.30 6.59 -7.24
C GLU A 20 -2.39 7.64 -7.50
N ALA A 21 -3.42 7.73 -6.64
CA ALA A 21 -4.48 8.72 -6.78
C ALA A 21 -3.95 10.16 -6.66
N ALA A 22 -3.09 10.41 -5.67
CA ALA A 22 -2.52 11.73 -5.44
C ALA A 22 -1.56 12.15 -6.55
N LEU A 23 -0.70 11.23 -7.00
CA LEU A 23 0.21 11.46 -8.12
C LEU A 23 -0.55 11.72 -9.42
N ALA A 24 -1.57 10.91 -9.72
CA ALA A 24 -2.40 11.10 -10.90
C ALA A 24 -3.10 12.46 -10.90
N ALA A 25 -3.73 12.83 -9.78
CA ALA A 25 -4.39 14.13 -9.62
C ALA A 25 -3.42 15.31 -9.85
N ALA A 26 -2.26 15.28 -9.18
CA ALA A 26 -1.26 16.34 -9.30
C ALA A 26 -0.67 16.44 -10.72
N ARG A 27 -0.39 15.29 -11.37
CA ARG A 27 0.12 15.22 -12.76
C ARG A 27 -0.88 15.69 -13.80
N LEU A 28 -2.18 15.57 -13.51
CA LEU A 28 -3.25 16.16 -14.33
C LEU A 28 -3.42 17.67 -14.13
N GLY A 29 -2.64 18.27 -13.21
CA GLY A 29 -2.59 19.72 -13.00
C GLY A 29 -3.45 20.24 -11.84
N PHE A 30 -4.05 19.36 -11.04
CA PHE A 30 -4.88 19.74 -9.89
C PHE A 30 -4.04 19.99 -8.65
N GLU A 31 -4.33 21.06 -7.91
CA GLU A 31 -3.75 21.27 -6.59
C GLU A 31 -4.26 20.18 -5.64
N THR A 32 -3.34 19.35 -5.14
CA THR A 32 -3.69 18.11 -4.44
C THR A 32 -3.03 18.06 -3.06
N ILE A 33 -3.79 17.63 -2.04
CA ILE A 33 -3.23 17.30 -0.72
C ILE A 33 -3.42 15.81 -0.46
N LEU A 34 -2.33 15.12 -0.13
CA LEU A 34 -2.36 13.76 0.38
C LEU A 34 -2.19 13.76 1.90
N PHE A 35 -3.23 13.35 2.63
CA PHE A 35 -3.18 13.16 4.08
C PHE A 35 -2.71 11.77 4.45
N THR A 36 -1.89 11.69 5.49
CA THR A 36 -1.51 10.43 6.15
C THR A 36 -1.41 10.61 7.65
N ILE A 37 -1.67 9.54 8.40
CA ILE A 37 -1.51 9.53 9.87
C ILE A 37 -0.02 9.58 10.23
N ASN A 38 0.84 8.96 9.42
CA ASN A 38 2.29 8.92 9.62
C ASN A 38 3.03 8.93 8.27
N LEU A 39 3.88 9.94 8.06
CA LEU A 39 4.70 10.11 6.86
C LEU A 39 5.73 9.00 6.66
N ASP A 40 6.18 8.36 7.74
CA ASP A 40 7.18 7.27 7.69
C ASP A 40 6.57 5.90 7.41
N THR A 41 5.27 5.87 7.09
CA THR A 41 4.54 4.65 6.74
C THR A 41 3.86 4.72 5.37
N ILE A 42 4.20 5.73 4.58
CA ILE A 42 3.75 5.91 3.19
C ILE A 42 4.04 4.64 2.39
N ALA A 43 3.01 4.15 1.69
CA ALA A 43 3.07 2.95 0.84
C ALA A 43 3.74 1.72 1.49
N GLN A 44 3.65 1.59 2.80
CA GLN A 44 4.29 0.50 3.53
C GLN A 44 3.68 -0.86 3.15
N LEU A 45 4.54 -1.77 2.68
CA LEU A 45 4.23 -3.17 2.37
C LEU A 45 3.91 -3.95 3.66
N SER A 46 2.65 -3.86 4.08
CA SER A 46 2.21 -4.31 5.41
C SER A 46 2.10 -5.84 5.49
N CYS A 47 1.75 -6.49 4.38
CA CYS A 47 1.58 -7.94 4.30
C CYS A 47 2.81 -8.63 3.68
N ASN A 48 2.75 -9.04 2.41
CA ASN A 48 3.84 -9.70 1.70
C ASN A 48 4.85 -8.65 1.18
N PRO A 49 6.18 -8.84 1.30
CA PRO A 49 7.15 -7.93 0.67
C PRO A 49 7.27 -8.21 -0.84
N ALA A 50 6.14 -8.27 -1.55
CA ALA A 50 6.11 -8.65 -2.96
C ALA A 50 5.09 -7.85 -3.76
N ILE A 51 5.45 -7.54 -5.01
CA ILE A 51 4.59 -6.89 -6.00
C ILE A 51 4.38 -7.85 -7.19
N GLY A 52 3.21 -7.80 -7.79
CA GLY A 52 2.82 -8.70 -8.89
C GLY A 52 2.41 -10.10 -8.43
N GLY A 53 2.63 -11.09 -9.31
CA GLY A 53 2.02 -12.42 -9.26
C GLY A 53 0.82 -12.54 -10.22
N LEU A 54 0.39 -13.75 -10.55
CA LEU A 54 -0.58 -14.10 -11.62
C LEU A 54 -1.42 -12.95 -12.21
N ALA A 55 -2.45 -12.46 -11.51
CA ALA A 55 -3.26 -11.34 -12.01
C ALA A 55 -2.64 -9.96 -11.70
N LYS A 56 -1.97 -9.86 -10.54
CA LYS A 56 -1.42 -8.60 -10.03
C LYS A 56 -0.29 -8.06 -10.92
N GLY A 57 0.49 -8.92 -11.56
CA GLY A 57 1.59 -8.49 -12.39
C GLY A 57 1.12 -7.74 -13.63
N HIS A 58 0.01 -8.18 -14.21
CA HIS A 58 -0.67 -7.47 -15.30
C HIS A 58 -1.12 -6.09 -14.85
N LEU A 59 -1.85 -6.00 -13.72
CA LEU A 59 -2.32 -4.72 -13.17
C LEU A 59 -1.18 -3.73 -12.89
N VAL A 60 -0.03 -4.20 -12.39
CA VAL A 60 1.13 -3.32 -12.14
C VAL A 60 1.65 -2.73 -13.46
N ARG A 61 1.70 -3.52 -14.54
CA ARG A 61 2.13 -3.04 -15.85
C ARG A 61 1.08 -2.12 -16.50
N GLU A 62 -0.20 -2.37 -16.28
CA GLU A 62 -1.27 -1.48 -16.73
C GLU A 62 -1.21 -0.13 -16.02
N ILE A 63 -0.96 -0.11 -14.70
CA ILE A 63 -0.71 1.12 -13.94
C ILE A 63 0.48 1.89 -14.53
N ASP A 64 1.57 1.20 -14.86
CA ASP A 64 2.74 1.82 -15.50
C ASP A 64 2.42 2.43 -16.86
N ALA A 65 1.69 1.69 -17.70
CA ALA A 65 1.26 2.17 -19.02
C ALA A 65 0.38 3.43 -18.93
N LEU A 66 -0.39 3.56 -17.85
CA LEU A 66 -1.22 4.74 -17.55
C LEU A 66 -0.42 5.89 -16.91
N GLY A 67 0.88 5.73 -16.67
CA GLY A 67 1.76 6.75 -16.09
C GLY A 67 1.86 6.72 -14.57
N GLY A 68 1.43 5.64 -13.92
CA GLY A 68 1.60 5.43 -12.49
C GLY A 68 3.04 5.16 -12.05
N GLU A 69 3.24 4.91 -10.77
CA GLU A 69 4.57 4.76 -10.15
C GLU A 69 4.88 3.37 -9.62
N MET A 70 3.88 2.55 -9.33
CA MET A 70 4.05 1.23 -8.69
C MET A 70 5.12 0.37 -9.36
N ALA A 71 5.14 0.31 -10.69
CA ALA A 71 6.13 -0.46 -11.44
C ALA A 71 7.55 0.09 -11.29
N LYS A 72 7.75 1.39 -11.47
CA LYS A 72 9.06 2.07 -11.33
C LYS A 72 9.61 1.94 -9.92
N ILE A 73 8.75 2.12 -8.91
CA ILE A 73 9.14 1.95 -7.50
C ILE A 73 9.50 0.49 -7.22
N THR A 74 8.75 -0.47 -7.78
CA THR A 74 9.09 -1.89 -7.69
C THR A 74 10.44 -2.19 -8.32
N ASP A 75 10.74 -1.64 -9.48
CA ASP A 75 12.01 -1.84 -10.17
C ASP A 75 13.19 -1.27 -9.38
N ARG A 76 13.01 -0.09 -8.76
CA ARG A 76 14.03 0.56 -7.91
C ARG A 76 14.25 -0.14 -6.56
N SER A 77 13.26 -0.87 -6.06
CA SER A 77 13.32 -1.51 -4.73
C SER A 77 13.34 -3.04 -4.77
N GLY A 78 13.23 -3.62 -5.96
CA GLY A 78 13.11 -5.05 -6.15
C GLY A 78 14.43 -5.76 -5.88
N ILE A 79 14.35 -6.86 -5.15
CA ILE A 79 15.50 -7.70 -4.75
C ILE A 79 15.35 -9.14 -5.25
N GLN A 80 14.31 -9.45 -6.02
CA GLN A 80 14.15 -10.70 -6.76
C GLN A 80 13.06 -10.50 -7.80
N PHE A 81 13.31 -10.78 -9.08
CA PHE A 81 12.30 -10.73 -10.15
C PHE A 81 12.11 -12.10 -10.77
N ARG A 82 10.85 -12.48 -11.04
CA ARG A 82 10.49 -13.74 -11.68
C ARG A 82 9.29 -13.58 -12.60
N MET A 83 9.35 -14.22 -13.75
CA MET A 83 8.21 -14.45 -14.62
C MET A 83 7.54 -15.77 -14.21
N LEU A 84 6.27 -15.69 -13.82
CA LEU A 84 5.48 -16.86 -13.49
C LEU A 84 4.87 -17.47 -14.75
N ASN A 85 4.64 -18.78 -14.72
CA ASN A 85 4.05 -19.57 -15.80
C ASN A 85 4.82 -19.54 -17.14
N LEU A 86 6.14 -19.37 -17.12
CA LEU A 86 6.98 -19.39 -18.34
C LEU A 86 6.83 -20.67 -19.18
N SER A 87 6.51 -21.81 -18.57
CA SER A 87 6.26 -23.06 -19.28
C SER A 87 4.94 -23.10 -20.05
N LYS A 88 4.08 -22.08 -19.88
CA LYS A 88 2.80 -21.92 -20.58
C LYS A 88 2.91 -20.80 -21.62
N GLY A 89 1.84 -20.56 -22.38
CA GLY A 89 1.82 -19.51 -23.39
C GLY A 89 1.93 -18.08 -22.81
N PRO A 90 2.40 -17.09 -23.59
CA PRO A 90 2.60 -15.71 -23.14
C PRO A 90 1.38 -15.03 -22.51
N ALA A 91 0.17 -15.41 -22.92
CA ALA A 91 -1.07 -14.86 -22.40
C ALA A 91 -1.29 -15.10 -20.90
N VAL A 92 -0.55 -16.02 -20.28
CA VAL A 92 -0.64 -16.32 -18.83
C VAL A 92 0.65 -16.01 -18.06
N TRP A 93 1.63 -15.41 -18.73
CA TRP A 93 2.86 -14.96 -18.10
C TRP A 93 2.57 -13.79 -17.19
N SER A 94 3.19 -13.76 -16.01
CA SER A 94 3.02 -12.63 -15.10
C SER A 94 4.29 -12.41 -14.29
N LEU A 95 4.72 -11.15 -14.26
CA LEU A 95 5.82 -10.74 -13.41
C LEU A 95 5.43 -10.79 -11.93
N ARG A 96 6.42 -11.12 -11.11
CA ARG A 96 6.39 -11.02 -9.65
C ARG A 96 7.78 -10.60 -9.18
N ALA A 97 7.82 -9.61 -8.29
CA ALA A 97 9.04 -9.24 -7.60
C ALA A 97 8.89 -9.34 -6.08
N GLN A 98 9.99 -9.70 -5.40
CA GLN A 98 10.17 -9.36 -3.99
C GLN A 98 10.77 -7.96 -3.92
N ALA A 99 10.27 -7.14 -3.01
CA ALA A 99 10.73 -5.76 -2.82
C ALA A 99 11.31 -5.58 -1.42
N ASP A 100 12.42 -4.86 -1.34
CA ASP A 100 12.89 -4.30 -0.08
C ASP A 100 11.85 -3.30 0.42
N ARG A 101 11.27 -3.58 1.59
CA ARG A 101 10.18 -2.76 2.16
C ARG A 101 10.62 -1.34 2.47
N ALA A 102 11.87 -1.17 2.92
CA ALA A 102 12.39 0.13 3.30
C ALA A 102 12.64 0.96 2.04
N LEU A 103 13.29 0.38 1.02
CA LEU A 103 13.52 1.06 -0.25
C LEU A 103 12.21 1.42 -0.96
N TYR A 104 11.25 0.49 -1.00
CA TYR A 104 9.95 0.74 -1.64
C TYR A 104 9.25 1.96 -1.02
N ARG A 105 9.18 1.99 0.32
CA ARG A 105 8.63 3.14 1.05
C ARG A 105 9.41 4.42 0.77
N THR A 106 10.73 4.38 0.89
CA THR A 106 11.58 5.56 0.75
C THR A 106 11.43 6.18 -0.64
N PHE A 107 11.48 5.37 -1.70
CA PHE A 107 11.33 5.89 -3.06
C PHE A 107 9.91 6.38 -3.35
N MET A 108 8.87 5.72 -2.83
CA MET A 108 7.51 6.24 -2.99
C MET A 108 7.33 7.58 -2.27
N LYS A 109 7.85 7.71 -1.04
CA LYS A 109 7.83 8.97 -0.28
C LYS A 109 8.55 10.08 -1.04
N GLN A 110 9.75 9.79 -1.55
CA GLN A 110 10.53 10.73 -2.37
C GLN A 110 9.71 11.23 -3.57
N VAL A 111 9.12 10.32 -4.35
CA VAL A 111 8.35 10.69 -5.55
C VAL A 111 7.12 11.55 -5.20
N LEU A 112 6.45 11.28 -4.09
CA LEU A 112 5.33 12.10 -3.63
C LEU A 112 5.76 13.50 -3.19
N GLU A 113 6.87 13.60 -2.45
CA GLU A 113 7.38 14.88 -1.94
C GLU A 113 7.98 15.77 -3.04
N GLU A 114 8.51 15.16 -4.10
CA GLU A 114 9.08 15.88 -5.26
C GLU A 114 8.03 16.24 -6.33
N GLN A 115 6.83 15.68 -6.27
CA GLN A 115 5.79 15.90 -7.28
C GLN A 115 5.23 17.33 -7.21
N PRO A 116 5.33 18.13 -8.30
CA PRO A 116 4.69 19.44 -8.35
C PRO A 116 3.17 19.35 -8.15
N ARG A 117 2.58 20.36 -7.49
CA ARG A 117 1.14 20.46 -7.15
C ARG A 117 0.64 19.38 -6.19
N LEU A 118 1.54 18.66 -5.53
CA LEU A 118 1.20 17.70 -4.47
C LEU A 118 1.80 18.13 -3.14
N GLN A 119 0.93 18.34 -2.15
CA GLN A 119 1.35 18.53 -0.76
C GLN A 119 1.11 17.23 0.02
N VAL A 120 2.13 16.71 0.69
CA VAL A 120 1.98 15.56 1.59
C VAL A 120 1.88 16.08 3.02
N LYS A 121 0.78 15.79 3.72
CA LYS A 121 0.51 16.33 5.06
C LYS A 121 0.26 15.22 6.08
N GLN A 122 0.99 15.29 7.20
CA GLN A 122 0.71 14.43 8.34
C GLN A 122 -0.46 15.01 9.14
N ALA A 123 -1.64 14.42 9.00
CA ALA A 123 -2.78 14.69 9.85
C ALA A 123 -3.79 13.54 9.76
N MET A 124 -4.51 13.30 10.85
CA MET A 124 -5.64 12.40 10.84
C MET A 124 -6.88 13.16 10.38
N VAL A 125 -7.49 12.73 9.27
CA VAL A 125 -8.79 13.25 8.83
C VAL A 125 -9.88 12.52 9.61
N GLU A 126 -10.79 13.29 10.21
CA GLU A 126 -11.85 12.75 11.07
C GLU A 126 -13.26 12.97 10.50
N ARG A 127 -13.44 13.98 9.66
CA ARG A 127 -14.76 14.31 9.10
C ARG A 127 -14.66 14.76 7.65
N ILE A 128 -15.62 14.31 6.86
CA ILE A 128 -15.87 14.78 5.49
C ILE A 128 -17.05 15.74 5.56
N GLU A 129 -16.88 16.94 5.01
CA GLU A 129 -17.91 17.98 4.99
C GLU A 129 -18.64 17.95 3.65
N VAL A 130 -19.97 17.97 3.73
CA VAL A 130 -20.88 17.97 2.59
C VAL A 130 -21.89 19.10 2.79
N GLN A 131 -22.05 19.95 1.78
CA GLN A 131 -23.02 21.04 1.74
C GLN A 131 -23.94 20.83 0.55
N ASP A 132 -25.25 20.81 0.78
CA ASP A 132 -26.28 20.63 -0.25
C ASP A 132 -26.06 19.41 -1.16
N GLY A 133 -25.58 18.31 -0.57
CA GLY A 133 -25.28 17.07 -1.29
C GLY A 133 -23.95 17.06 -2.06
N CYS A 134 -23.19 18.16 -2.02
CA CYS A 134 -21.89 18.29 -2.67
C CYS A 134 -20.77 18.30 -1.63
N ILE A 135 -19.63 17.69 -1.97
CA ILE A 135 -18.44 17.74 -1.13
C ILE A 135 -17.94 19.20 -0.99
N SER A 136 -17.57 19.61 0.22
CA SER A 136 -16.99 20.93 0.47
C SER A 136 -15.58 20.86 1.04
N GLY A 137 -15.18 19.73 1.64
CA GLY A 137 -13.84 19.54 2.18
C GLY A 137 -13.74 18.48 3.26
N VAL A 138 -12.70 18.59 4.08
CA VAL A 138 -12.45 17.69 5.21
C VAL A 138 -12.00 18.45 6.46
N VAL A 139 -12.17 17.83 7.62
CA VAL A 139 -11.73 18.35 8.91
C VAL A 139 -10.78 17.34 9.56
N THR A 140 -9.63 17.83 10.03
CA THR A 140 -8.64 17.01 10.73
C THR A 140 -8.98 16.86 12.21
N SER A 141 -8.28 15.95 12.90
CA SER A 141 -8.38 15.73 14.35
C SER A 141 -8.05 16.97 15.19
N LEU A 142 -7.39 17.98 14.60
CA LEU A 142 -7.11 19.27 15.25
C LEU A 142 -8.23 20.30 15.02
N GLY A 143 -9.34 19.91 14.39
CA GLY A 143 -10.45 20.82 14.06
C GLY A 143 -10.16 21.78 12.90
N VAL A 144 -9.09 21.54 12.14
CA VAL A 144 -8.69 22.37 10.99
C VAL A 144 -9.41 21.90 9.74
N PHE A 145 -10.01 22.85 9.01
CA PHE A 145 -10.73 22.61 7.77
C PHE A 145 -9.87 22.87 6.53
N TYR A 146 -10.00 21.97 5.56
CA TYR A 146 -9.40 22.06 4.23
C TYR A 146 -10.52 21.95 3.21
N GLY A 147 -10.69 22.98 2.39
CA GLY A 147 -11.69 22.98 1.32
C GLY A 147 -11.22 22.13 0.14
N ALA A 148 -12.14 21.40 -0.48
CA ALA A 148 -11.84 20.60 -1.66
C ALA A 148 -13.07 20.41 -2.56
N ARG A 149 -12.80 20.30 -3.87
CA ARG A 149 -13.83 20.00 -4.88
C ARG A 149 -14.08 18.50 -5.03
N ALA A 150 -13.10 17.68 -4.67
CA ALA A 150 -13.22 16.23 -4.61
C ALA A 150 -12.39 15.65 -3.46
N VAL A 151 -12.87 14.54 -2.89
CA VAL A 151 -12.18 13.79 -1.85
C VAL A 151 -12.09 12.31 -2.25
N ILE A 152 -10.88 11.76 -2.23
CA ILE A 152 -10.59 10.34 -2.49
C ILE A 152 -10.24 9.65 -1.18
N VAL A 153 -10.99 8.60 -0.80
CA VAL A 153 -10.82 7.91 0.49
C VAL A 153 -10.08 6.58 0.29
N THR A 154 -8.85 6.48 0.80
CA THR A 154 -7.95 5.32 0.66
C THR A 154 -7.38 4.87 2.00
N THR A 155 -8.26 4.73 3.00
CA THR A 155 -7.92 4.47 4.41
C THR A 155 -7.38 3.06 4.70
N GLY A 156 -7.39 2.16 3.73
CA GLY A 156 -6.88 0.79 3.88
C GLY A 156 -7.53 0.06 5.07
N THR A 157 -6.72 -0.47 5.99
CA THR A 157 -7.18 -1.24 7.14
C THR A 157 -7.46 -0.39 8.39
N PHE A 158 -7.45 0.95 8.28
CA PHE A 158 -7.46 1.83 9.44
C PHE A 158 -8.86 2.18 9.97
N LEU A 159 -9.89 2.24 9.12
CA LEU A 159 -11.25 2.60 9.55
C LEU A 159 -11.80 1.58 10.55
N LYS A 160 -11.95 2.01 11.81
CA LYS A 160 -12.34 1.16 12.96
C LYS A 160 -11.62 -0.19 12.95
N GLY A 161 -10.31 -0.14 12.67
CA GLY A 161 -9.44 -1.30 12.62
C GLY A 161 -9.39 -2.04 13.96
N LEU A 162 -9.45 -3.37 13.89
CA LEU A 162 -9.40 -4.26 15.05
C LEU A 162 -8.44 -5.41 14.76
N MET A 163 -7.40 -5.53 15.58
CA MET A 163 -6.44 -6.63 15.51
C MET A 163 -6.91 -7.80 16.37
N HIS A 164 -6.65 -9.02 15.91
CA HIS A 164 -6.97 -10.25 16.63
C HIS A 164 -5.71 -11.11 16.74
N ILE A 165 -5.35 -11.51 17.97
CA ILE A 165 -4.24 -12.42 18.26
C ILE A 165 -4.76 -13.47 19.25
N GLY A 166 -5.04 -14.68 18.77
CA GLY A 166 -5.74 -15.69 19.56
C GLY A 166 -7.13 -15.17 19.97
N MET A 167 -7.39 -15.17 21.29
CA MET A 167 -8.63 -14.63 21.87
C MET A 167 -8.55 -13.13 22.14
N GLU A 168 -7.36 -12.53 22.08
CA GLU A 168 -7.17 -11.11 22.34
C GLU A 168 -7.56 -10.27 21.13
N SER A 169 -8.18 -9.12 21.40
CA SER A 169 -8.47 -8.13 20.38
C SER A 169 -8.24 -6.71 20.89
N PHE A 170 -7.67 -5.87 20.03
CA PHE A 170 -7.37 -4.48 20.37
C PHE A 170 -7.45 -3.59 19.13
N GLN A 171 -7.75 -2.32 19.35
CA GLN A 171 -7.93 -1.32 18.31
C GLN A 171 -6.60 -0.98 17.65
N ALA A 172 -6.52 -1.20 16.33
CA ALA A 172 -5.32 -0.94 15.54
C ALA A 172 -5.64 -0.95 14.05
N GLY A 173 -5.05 -0.03 13.28
CA GLY A 173 -5.10 -0.07 11.81
C GLY A 173 -4.09 -1.07 11.24
N ARG A 174 -2.89 -1.07 11.82
CA ARG A 174 -1.80 -2.04 11.61
C ARG A 174 -1.08 -2.27 12.94
N ALA A 175 -0.22 -3.27 13.02
CA ALA A 175 0.52 -3.57 14.24
C ALA A 175 1.36 -2.34 14.66
N GLY A 176 1.10 -1.80 15.85
CA GLY A 176 1.77 -0.60 16.37
C GLY A 176 1.19 0.74 15.86
N GLU A 177 0.08 0.74 15.13
CA GLU A 177 -0.52 1.96 14.56
C GLU A 177 -1.99 2.12 14.95
N PHE A 178 -2.35 3.32 15.41
CA PHE A 178 -3.69 3.68 15.83
C PHE A 178 -4.70 3.59 14.65
N PRO A 179 -5.95 3.17 14.90
CA PRO A 179 -6.99 3.19 13.88
C PRO A 179 -7.56 4.60 13.68
N SER A 180 -8.28 4.80 12.57
CA SER A 180 -9.16 5.95 12.37
C SER A 180 -10.57 5.60 12.81
N ILE A 181 -11.08 6.25 13.85
CA ILE A 181 -12.41 5.96 14.41
C ILE A 181 -13.47 6.90 13.82
N ASN A 182 -13.27 8.22 13.97
CA ASN A 182 -14.27 9.24 13.68
C ASN A 182 -14.66 9.32 12.20
N LEU A 183 -13.72 9.07 11.29
CA LEU A 183 -13.99 9.10 9.84
C LEU A 183 -15.01 8.04 9.41
N SER A 184 -15.05 6.89 10.09
CA SER A 184 -16.08 5.87 9.83
C SER A 184 -17.47 6.36 10.22
N ASP A 185 -17.60 7.12 11.31
CA ASP A 185 -18.89 7.66 11.72
C ASP A 185 -19.31 8.83 10.82
N SER A 186 -18.35 9.64 10.37
CA SER A 186 -18.59 10.67 9.35
C SER A 186 -19.10 10.09 8.03
N LEU A 187 -18.57 8.97 7.56
CA LEU A 187 -19.06 8.31 6.34
C LEU A 187 -20.51 7.80 6.52
N LYS A 188 -20.84 7.27 7.69
CA LYS A 188 -22.23 6.86 8.00
C LYS A 188 -23.18 8.05 8.04
N SER A 189 -22.77 9.18 8.64
CA SER A 189 -23.64 10.35 8.77
C SER A 189 -23.99 10.99 7.42
N ILE A 190 -23.14 10.83 6.40
CA ILE A 190 -23.43 11.28 5.03
C ILE A 190 -24.14 10.22 4.17
N GLY A 191 -24.59 9.11 4.77
CA GLY A 191 -25.47 8.13 4.12
C GLY A 191 -24.81 6.84 3.62
N PHE A 192 -23.52 6.60 3.86
CA PHE A 192 -22.89 5.34 3.45
C PHE A 192 -23.19 4.20 4.42
N GLN A 193 -23.44 3.01 3.85
CA GLN A 193 -23.46 1.75 4.58
C GLN A 193 -22.05 1.19 4.72
N LEU A 194 -21.66 0.81 5.93
CA LEU A 194 -20.33 0.27 6.22
C LEU A 194 -20.40 -1.18 6.69
N GLY A 195 -19.61 -2.03 6.05
CA GLY A 195 -19.37 -3.43 6.45
C GLY A 195 -18.01 -3.61 7.14
N ARG A 196 -17.68 -4.86 7.48
CA ARG A 196 -16.36 -5.24 8.02
C ARG A 196 -15.78 -6.41 7.23
N LEU A 197 -14.49 -6.32 6.95
CA LEU A 197 -13.68 -7.39 6.36
C LEU A 197 -12.57 -7.77 7.34
N LYS A 198 -12.08 -9.02 7.22
CA LYS A 198 -10.96 -9.53 8.02
C LYS A 198 -9.95 -10.22 7.13
N THR A 199 -8.68 -9.94 7.38
CA THR A 199 -7.54 -10.54 6.69
C THR A 199 -6.43 -10.86 7.68
N GLY A 200 -5.67 -11.92 7.45
CA GLY A 200 -4.52 -12.29 8.26
C GLY A 200 -3.18 -11.89 7.63
N THR A 201 -2.13 -11.85 8.44
CA THR A 201 -0.74 -11.79 7.97
C THR A 201 0.08 -12.82 8.75
N PRO A 202 1.06 -13.50 8.13
CA PRO A 202 1.93 -14.42 8.85
C PRO A 202 2.82 -13.66 9.84
N PRO A 203 3.35 -14.34 10.88
CA PRO A 203 4.33 -13.75 11.79
C PRO A 203 5.61 -13.32 11.03
N ARG A 204 6.41 -12.46 11.66
CA ARG A 204 7.76 -12.14 11.22
C ARG A 204 8.74 -12.92 12.09
N ILE A 205 9.72 -13.56 11.44
CA ILE A 205 10.70 -14.45 12.07
C ILE A 205 12.10 -13.85 11.88
N ASP A 206 12.94 -13.97 12.91
CA ASP A 206 14.34 -13.54 12.82
C ASP A 206 15.12 -14.49 11.90
N ALA A 207 15.72 -13.95 10.85
CA ALA A 207 16.52 -14.72 9.90
C ALA A 207 17.67 -15.48 10.58
N LYS A 208 18.26 -14.95 11.66
CA LYS A 208 19.35 -15.63 12.40
C LYS A 208 18.91 -16.92 13.10
N SER A 209 17.60 -17.08 13.30
CA SER A 209 17.01 -18.28 13.92
C SER A 209 16.66 -19.38 12.91
N ILE A 210 16.94 -19.17 11.62
CA ILE A 210 16.59 -20.11 10.54
C ILE A 210 17.84 -20.82 10.04
N ASP A 211 17.78 -22.15 10.01
CA ASP A 211 18.78 -22.97 9.32
C ASP A 211 18.47 -23.02 7.80
N PHE A 212 19.01 -22.05 7.06
CA PHE A 212 18.84 -21.97 5.60
C PHE A 212 19.54 -23.10 4.84
N GLY A 213 20.54 -23.76 5.43
CA GLY A 213 21.28 -24.85 4.78
C GLY A 213 20.41 -26.08 4.50
N ARG A 214 19.27 -26.21 5.19
CA ARG A 214 18.29 -27.29 5.01
C ARG A 214 17.13 -26.93 4.09
N LEU A 215 17.11 -25.72 3.55
CA LEU A 215 16.01 -25.22 2.72
C LEU A 215 16.45 -25.14 1.26
N ALA A 216 15.50 -25.37 0.35
CA ALA A 216 15.77 -25.20 -1.08
C ALA A 216 15.72 -23.71 -1.44
N PRO A 217 16.82 -23.13 -1.98
CA PRO A 217 16.80 -21.76 -2.48
C PRO A 217 16.00 -21.68 -3.78
N GLN A 218 15.28 -20.57 -3.96
CA GLN A 218 14.55 -20.21 -5.15
C GLN A 218 15.01 -18.84 -5.62
N HIS A 219 15.83 -18.83 -6.65
CA HIS A 219 16.38 -17.62 -7.25
C HIS A 219 15.38 -16.93 -8.20
N GLY A 220 15.71 -15.68 -8.54
CA GLY A 220 15.06 -14.93 -9.60
C GLY A 220 15.42 -15.44 -11.00
N ASP A 221 14.85 -14.81 -12.02
CA ASP A 221 15.26 -15.00 -13.41
C ASP A 221 16.56 -14.24 -13.69
N GLU A 222 17.37 -14.74 -14.62
CA GLU A 222 18.62 -14.11 -15.06
C GLU A 222 18.63 -13.99 -16.60
N PRO A 223 18.60 -12.77 -17.17
CA PRO A 223 18.50 -11.48 -16.48
C PRO A 223 17.09 -11.23 -15.89
N PRO A 224 16.98 -10.43 -14.81
CA PRO A 224 15.69 -10.02 -14.26
C PRO A 224 14.93 -9.11 -15.23
N VAL A 225 13.63 -9.34 -15.40
CA VAL A 225 12.74 -8.54 -16.25
C VAL A 225 12.08 -7.42 -15.42
N PRO A 226 12.25 -6.13 -15.79
CA PRO A 226 11.59 -5.02 -15.13
C PRO A 226 10.05 -5.05 -15.27
N PHE A 227 9.35 -4.47 -14.29
CA PHE A 227 7.92 -4.21 -14.39
C PHE A 227 7.61 -3.03 -15.32
N SER A 228 8.34 -1.92 -15.16
CA SER A 228 8.06 -0.70 -15.92
C SER A 228 8.58 -0.82 -17.34
N TYR A 229 7.79 -0.32 -18.29
CA TYR A 229 8.21 -0.16 -19.69
C TYR A 229 9.31 0.88 -19.85
N SER A 230 9.52 1.75 -18.85
CA SER A 230 10.54 2.80 -18.86
C SER A 230 11.85 2.42 -18.17
N THR A 231 11.88 1.31 -17.44
CA THR A 231 13.10 0.83 -16.77
C THR A 231 13.96 0.04 -17.77
N GLU A 232 15.18 0.50 -18.02
CA GLU A 232 16.11 -0.21 -18.91
C GLU A 232 16.66 -1.50 -18.31
N ARG A 233 17.05 -1.46 -17.02
CA ARG A 233 17.69 -2.59 -16.33
C ARG A 233 17.43 -2.55 -14.83
N ILE A 234 17.36 -3.73 -14.22
CA ILE A 234 17.39 -3.86 -12.75
C ILE A 234 18.84 -3.90 -12.29
N THR A 235 19.18 -3.04 -11.33
CA THR A 235 20.56 -2.92 -10.80
C THR A 235 20.72 -3.45 -9.37
N ASN A 236 19.62 -3.69 -8.68
CA ASN A 236 19.65 -4.19 -7.31
C ASN A 236 20.12 -5.65 -7.23
N PRO A 237 20.87 -6.03 -6.17
CA PRO A 237 21.24 -7.41 -5.92
C PRO A 237 20.00 -8.33 -5.87
N GLN A 238 20.04 -9.43 -6.62
CA GLN A 238 19.00 -10.45 -6.62
C GLN A 238 19.26 -11.47 -5.51
N LEU A 239 18.33 -11.61 -4.58
CA LEU A 239 18.38 -12.50 -3.43
C LEU A 239 17.47 -13.71 -3.65
N PRO A 240 17.84 -14.90 -3.14
CA PRO A 240 16.97 -16.06 -3.17
C PRO A 240 15.83 -15.92 -2.14
N CYS A 241 14.70 -16.53 -2.46
CA CYS A 241 13.71 -16.95 -1.47
C CYS A 241 14.01 -18.38 -1.05
N TYR A 242 13.41 -18.86 0.05
CA TYR A 242 13.60 -20.23 0.51
C TYR A 242 12.25 -20.94 0.63
N ILE A 243 12.24 -22.21 0.24
CA ILE A 243 11.04 -23.05 0.24
C ILE A 243 11.09 -24.04 1.41
N THR A 244 9.98 -24.15 2.12
CA THR A 244 9.75 -25.16 3.16
C THR A 244 8.28 -25.60 3.14
N TYR A 245 7.96 -26.64 3.92
CA TYR A 245 6.64 -27.25 3.95
C TYR A 245 6.17 -27.45 5.39
N THR A 246 4.86 -27.44 5.58
CA THR A 246 4.26 -27.90 6.85
C THR A 246 4.27 -29.43 6.88
N ASN A 247 4.08 -30.01 8.07
CA ASN A 247 3.99 -31.46 8.25
C ASN A 247 2.86 -31.82 9.21
N GLN A 248 2.62 -33.12 9.40
CA GLN A 248 1.53 -33.61 10.25
C GLN A 248 1.60 -33.07 11.67
N LYS A 249 2.80 -32.99 12.26
CA LYS A 249 2.99 -32.42 13.60
C LYS A 249 2.55 -30.95 13.67
N THR A 250 2.84 -30.15 12.65
CA THR A 250 2.33 -28.75 12.58
C THR A 250 0.80 -28.72 12.55
N HIS A 251 0.17 -29.64 11.82
CA HIS A 251 -1.29 -29.70 11.72
C HIS A 251 -1.94 -30.11 13.04
N ASP A 252 -1.33 -31.07 13.76
CA ASP A 252 -1.81 -31.51 15.07
C ASP A 252 -1.73 -30.38 16.10
N ILE A 253 -0.64 -29.60 16.11
CA ILE A 253 -0.49 -28.41 16.96
C ILE A 253 -1.61 -27.37 16.70
N ILE A 254 -2.03 -27.19 15.45
CA ILE A 254 -3.09 -26.24 15.10
C ILE A 254 -4.47 -26.75 15.56
N ARG A 255 -4.69 -28.07 15.55
CA ARG A 255 -5.95 -28.67 16.01
C ARG A 255 -6.13 -28.59 17.53
N GLY A 256 -5.02 -28.60 18.28
CA GLY A 256 -4.99 -28.65 19.74
C GLY A 256 -4.94 -30.08 20.22
#